data_AF-A0A7S3FBN9-F1
#
_entry.id   AF-A0A7S3FBN9-F1
#
_cell.length_a   1.000
_cell.length_b   1.000
_cell.length_c   1.000
_cell.angle_alpha   90.00
_cell.angle_beta   90.00
_cell.angle_gamma   90.00
#
_symmetry.space_group_name_H-M   'P 1'
#
loop_
_entity.id
_entity.type
_entity.pdbx_description
1 polymer ?
#
loop_
_entity_poly.entity_id
_entity_poly.type
_entity_poly.pdbx_seq_one_letter_code
_entity_poly.pdbx_strand_id
1 'polypeptide(L)'
;GKRGGAAEDVRLEGPPEGVQLAAGAVGVLASAVVAWSECVLRVTGCGLPPGPGGALGALEGVSYLAVGAVFLWSLVTKARTGSGLPAGPGGLLGAAEGTAFLVVLGGFTLLILQTQTYGYIPGFFPDANCFG
;
A
#
# COMPACT_ATOMS: atom_id res chain seq x y z
N GLY A 1 -3.57 -39.38 34.43
CA GLY A 1 -3.55 -39.82 33.02
C GLY A 1 -4.30 -38.80 32.19
N LYS A 2 -3.68 -38.34 31.10
CA LYS A 2 -4.12 -37.30 30.16
C LYS A 2 -5.54 -37.52 29.59
N ARG A 3 -6.28 -36.43 29.38
CA ARG A 3 -6.81 -35.97 28.07
C ARG A 3 -7.73 -34.75 28.28
N GLY A 4 -7.12 -33.58 28.46
CA GLY A 4 -7.76 -32.31 28.13
C GLY A 4 -7.72 -32.19 26.60
N GLY A 5 -8.88 -32.25 25.97
CA GLY A 5 -9.03 -32.16 24.52
C GLY A 5 -8.58 -30.78 24.04
N ALA A 6 -7.78 -30.80 22.98
CA ALA A 6 -7.23 -29.66 22.29
C ALA A 6 -8.33 -28.67 21.86
N ALA A 7 -8.48 -27.59 22.63
CA ALA A 7 -8.72 -26.30 22.01
C ALA A 7 -7.38 -25.95 21.35
N GLU A 8 -7.34 -26.11 20.03
CA GLU A 8 -6.26 -25.59 19.21
C GLU A 8 -6.32 -24.07 19.37
N ASP A 9 -5.52 -23.56 20.30
CA ASP A 9 -5.18 -22.15 20.44
C ASP A 9 -4.63 -21.70 19.08
N VAL A 10 -5.51 -21.26 18.18
CA VAL A 10 -5.15 -20.35 17.08
C VAL A 10 -4.88 -19.00 17.73
N ARG A 11 -3.84 -18.97 18.57
CA ARG A 11 -3.11 -17.75 18.81
C ARG A 11 -2.58 -17.38 17.44
N LEU A 12 -3.05 -16.25 16.90
CA LEU A 12 -2.38 -15.59 15.80
C LEU A 12 -0.97 -15.25 16.32
N GLU A 13 -0.02 -16.19 16.22
CA GLU A 13 1.38 -15.84 16.35
C GLU A 13 1.61 -14.73 15.34
N GLY A 14 2.01 -13.57 15.85
CA GLY A 14 2.40 -12.46 14.99
C GLY A 14 3.47 -12.96 14.01
N PRO A 15 3.52 -12.42 12.78
CA PRO A 15 4.53 -12.81 11.82
C PRO A 15 5.92 -12.75 12.45
N PRO A 16 6.87 -13.59 12.01
CA PRO A 16 8.25 -13.52 12.48
C PRO A 16 8.78 -12.10 12.40
N GLU A 17 9.66 -11.74 13.33
CA GLU A 17 10.22 -10.39 13.42
C GLU A 17 10.79 -9.88 12.07
N GLY A 18 11.49 -10.75 11.35
CA GLY A 18 12.03 -10.43 10.02
C GLY A 18 10.96 -10.12 8.96
N VAL A 19 9.78 -10.75 9.06
CA VAL A 19 8.64 -10.44 8.17
C VAL A 19 8.06 -9.07 8.51
N GLN A 20 7.93 -8.74 9.79
CA GLN A 20 7.44 -7.42 10.22
C GLN A 20 8.40 -6.31 9.77
N LEU A 21 9.70 -6.53 9.92
CA LEU A 21 10.73 -5.59 9.46
C LEU A 21 10.68 -5.41 7.94
N ALA A 22 10.64 -6.51 7.18
CA ALA A 22 10.58 -6.47 5.72
C ALA A 22 9.30 -5.78 5.23
N ALA A 23 8.14 -6.16 5.77
CA ALA A 23 6.86 -5.54 5.41
C ALA A 23 6.83 -4.05 5.78
N GLY A 24 7.40 -3.67 6.93
CA GLY A 24 7.53 -2.27 7.34
C GLY A 24 8.41 -1.47 6.38
N ALA A 25 9.61 -1.96 6.08
CA ALA A 25 10.54 -1.27 5.18
C ALA A 25 9.98 -1.17 3.74
N VAL A 26 9.48 -2.27 3.19
CA VAL A 26 8.88 -2.29 1.85
C VAL A 26 7.64 -1.40 1.81
N GLY A 27 6.78 -1.45 2.83
CA GLY A 27 5.56 -0.64 2.88
C GLY A 27 5.84 0.86 2.92
N VAL A 28 6.83 1.31 3.69
CA VAL A 28 7.24 2.72 3.74
C VAL A 28 7.85 3.17 2.40
N LEU A 29 8.76 2.38 1.83
CA LEU A 29 9.38 2.72 0.53
C LEU A 29 8.35 2.73 -0.60
N ALA A 30 7.46 1.75 -0.63
CA ALA A 30 6.37 1.69 -1.59
C ALA A 30 5.42 2.89 -1.43
N SER A 31 5.09 3.27 -0.19
CA SER A 31 4.27 4.46 0.07
C SER A 31 4.94 5.74 -0.43
N ALA A 32 6.27 5.85 -0.33
CA ALA A 32 7.00 7.00 -0.89
C ALA A 32 6.93 7.05 -2.43
N VAL A 33 7.02 5.90 -3.11
CA VAL A 33 6.85 5.82 -4.57
C VAL A 33 5.42 6.18 -4.98
N VAL A 34 4.41 5.67 -4.26
CA VAL A 34 3.00 6.00 -4.51
C VAL A 34 2.74 7.49 -4.27
N ALA A 35 3.25 8.06 -3.18
CA ALA A 35 3.11 9.49 -2.91
C ALA A 35 3.79 10.36 -4.00
N TRP A 36 4.93 9.91 -4.54
CA TRP A 36 5.55 10.57 -5.69
C TRP A 36 4.65 10.50 -6.92
N SER A 37 4.13 9.32 -7.24
CA SER A 37 3.17 9.12 -8.34
C SER A 37 1.98 10.07 -8.21
N GLU A 38 1.39 10.13 -7.03
CA GLU A 38 0.25 11.01 -6.71
C GLU A 38 0.59 12.50 -6.89
N CYS A 39 1.80 12.93 -6.50
CA CYS A 39 2.26 14.29 -6.76
C CYS A 39 2.36 14.58 -8.26
N VAL A 40 2.92 13.65 -9.04
CA VAL A 40 3.02 13.78 -10.50
C VAL A 40 1.63 13.80 -11.14
N LEU A 41 0.74 12.91 -10.70
CA LEU A 41 -0.65 12.84 -11.13
C LEU A 41 -1.38 14.16 -10.89
N ARG A 42 -1.20 14.75 -9.71
CA ARG A 42 -1.84 16.02 -9.38
C ARG A 42 -1.39 17.16 -10.29
N VAL A 43 -0.13 17.21 -10.71
CA VAL A 43 0.42 18.32 -11.50
C VAL A 43 0.24 18.11 -13.00
N THR A 44 0.38 16.87 -13.47
CA THR A 44 0.43 16.55 -14.90
C THR A 44 -0.86 15.92 -15.43
N GLY A 45 -1.69 15.36 -14.56
CA GLY A 45 -2.83 14.52 -14.94
C GLY A 45 -2.46 13.06 -15.23
N CYS A 46 -1.17 12.71 -15.18
CA CYS A 46 -0.65 11.37 -15.46
C CYS A 46 0.18 10.81 -14.30
N GLY A 47 0.24 9.47 -14.20
CA GLY A 47 1.13 8.78 -13.27
C GLY A 47 2.62 8.95 -13.60
N LEU A 48 3.48 8.17 -12.95
CA LEU A 48 4.91 8.19 -13.27
C LEU A 48 5.15 7.82 -14.76
N PRO A 49 6.10 8.47 -15.44
CA PRO A 49 6.48 8.05 -16.78
C PRO A 49 7.02 6.61 -16.72
N PRO A 50 6.75 5.77 -17.76
CA PRO A 50 7.13 4.36 -17.74
C PRO A 50 8.65 4.15 -17.61
N GLY A 51 9.45 5.13 -18.03
CA GLY A 51 10.92 5.06 -18.01
C GLY A 51 11.48 4.06 -19.04
N PRO A 52 12.81 3.92 -19.12
CA PRO A 52 13.46 2.98 -20.03
C PRO A 52 12.96 1.55 -19.78
N GLY A 53 12.41 0.92 -20.83
CA GLY A 53 11.88 -0.44 -20.75
C GLY A 53 10.67 -0.63 -19.82
N GLY A 54 9.99 0.46 -19.40
CA GLY A 54 8.82 0.36 -18.51
C GLY A 54 9.17 0.14 -17.02
N ALA A 55 10.44 0.25 -16.64
CA ALA A 55 10.90 -0.06 -15.29
C ALA A 55 10.27 0.82 -14.20
N LEU A 56 10.08 2.12 -14.47
CA LEU A 56 9.47 3.03 -13.50
C LEU A 56 7.97 2.76 -13.33
N GLY A 57 7.27 2.49 -14.43
CA GLY A 57 5.86 2.08 -14.37
C GLY A 57 5.67 0.74 -13.64
N ALA A 58 6.58 -0.21 -13.84
CA ALA A 58 6.56 -1.47 -13.11
C ALA A 58 6.82 -1.27 -11.61
N LEU A 59 7.78 -0.42 -11.24
CA LEU A 59 8.06 -0.07 -9.85
C LEU A 59 6.85 0.60 -9.19
N GLU A 60 6.20 1.53 -9.86
CA GLU A 60 4.97 2.18 -9.41
C GLU A 60 3.86 1.15 -9.18
N GLY A 61 3.59 0.27 -10.16
CA GLY A 61 2.57 -0.77 -10.05
C GLY A 61 2.83 -1.74 -8.89
N VAL A 62 4.07 -2.22 -8.73
CA VAL A 62 4.45 -3.08 -7.60
C VAL A 62 4.29 -2.33 -6.27
N SER A 63 4.59 -1.04 -6.24
CA SER A 63 4.43 -0.20 -5.03
C SER A 63 2.96 -0.08 -4.63
N TYR A 64 2.04 0.11 -5.59
CA TYR A 64 0.59 0.08 -5.32
C TYR A 64 0.14 -1.26 -4.75
N LEU A 65 0.66 -2.39 -5.24
CA LEU A 65 0.34 -3.71 -4.70
C LEU A 65 0.87 -3.89 -3.27
N ALA A 66 2.09 -3.44 -2.99
CA ALA A 66 2.68 -3.52 -1.65
C ALA A 66 1.89 -2.65 -0.64
N VAL A 67 1.56 -1.42 -1.00
CA VAL A 67 0.72 -0.52 -0.20
C VAL A 67 -0.66 -1.14 0.02
N GLY A 68 -1.29 -1.64 -1.04
CA GLY A 68 -2.59 -2.30 -0.97
C GLY A 68 -2.58 -3.52 -0.04
N ALA A 69 -1.52 -4.32 -0.09
CA ALA A 69 -1.35 -5.47 0.80
C ALA A 69 -1.24 -5.06 2.28
N VAL A 70 -0.42 -4.04 2.60
CA VAL A 70 -0.29 -3.52 3.97
C VAL A 70 -1.61 -2.92 4.46
N PHE A 71 -2.28 -2.12 3.62
CA PHE A 71 -3.57 -1.52 3.93
C PHE A 71 -4.66 -2.57 4.20
N LEU A 72 -4.79 -3.58 3.31
CA LEU A 72 -5.76 -4.66 3.49
C LEU A 72 -5.44 -5.53 4.70
N TRP A 73 -4.16 -5.82 4.95
CA TRP A 73 -3.75 -6.54 6.16
C TRP A 73 -4.11 -5.76 7.42
N SER A 74 -3.87 -4.45 7.44
CA SER A 74 -4.31 -3.59 8.53
C SER A 74 -5.82 -3.64 8.72
N LEU A 75 -6.62 -3.47 7.66
CA LEU A 75 -8.08 -3.50 7.74
C LEU A 75 -8.60 -4.83 8.28
N VAL A 76 -8.09 -5.96 7.77
CA VAL A 76 -8.47 -7.30 8.24
C VAL A 76 -8.08 -7.49 9.71
N THR A 77 -6.92 -6.98 10.11
CA THR A 77 -6.47 -7.04 11.51
C THR A 77 -7.39 -6.22 12.41
N LYS A 78 -7.64 -4.94 12.07
CA LYS A 78 -8.57 -4.07 12.80
C LYS A 78 -9.97 -4.67 12.89
N ALA A 79 -10.48 -5.25 11.81
CA ALA A 79 -11.80 -5.87 11.80
C ALA A 79 -11.90 -7.10 12.73
N ARG A 80 -10.79 -7.83 12.92
CA ARG A 80 -10.76 -9.05 13.73
C ARG A 80 -10.38 -8.80 15.19
N THR A 81 -9.48 -7.85 15.45
CA THR A 81 -8.88 -7.63 16.78
C THR A 81 -9.28 -6.30 17.42
N GLY A 82 -9.89 -5.39 16.66
CA GLY A 82 -10.15 -4.01 17.08
C GLY A 82 -8.91 -3.11 17.13
N SER A 83 -7.73 -3.62 16.75
CA SER A 83 -6.46 -2.89 16.79
C SER A 83 -5.73 -2.93 15.44
N GLY A 84 -4.88 -1.94 15.19
CA GLY A 84 -4.01 -1.88 14.01
C GLY A 84 -2.94 -2.97 13.97
N LEU A 85 -2.04 -2.89 12.99
CA LEU A 85 -0.88 -3.77 12.94
C LEU A 85 0.02 -3.50 14.16
N PRO A 86 0.77 -4.51 14.62
CA PRO A 86 1.83 -4.26 15.60
C PRO A 86 2.84 -3.28 15.02
N ALA A 87 3.40 -2.42 15.87
CA ALA A 87 4.41 -1.44 15.44
C ALA A 87 5.63 -2.11 14.79
N GLY A 88 5.95 -3.34 15.22
CA GLY A 88 7.10 -4.10 14.77
C GLY A 88 8.44 -3.50 15.22
N PRO A 89 9.57 -4.13 14.81
CA PRO A 89 10.90 -3.65 15.15
C PRO A 89 11.13 -2.23 14.66
N GLY A 90 11.58 -1.35 15.56
CA GLY A 90 11.81 0.07 15.24
C GLY A 90 10.55 0.84 14.83
N GLY A 91 9.34 0.29 15.03
CA GLY A 91 8.08 0.93 14.65
C GLY A 91 7.79 0.96 13.14
N LEU A 92 8.59 0.26 12.32
CA LEU A 92 8.50 0.34 10.86
C LEU A 92 7.19 -0.19 10.30
N LEU A 93 6.64 -1.26 10.87
CA LEU A 93 5.38 -1.84 10.39
C LEU A 93 4.19 -0.92 10.72
N GLY A 94 4.22 -0.27 11.88
CA GLY A 94 3.23 0.77 12.22
C GLY A 94 3.36 2.01 11.33
N ALA A 95 4.59 2.42 10.98
CA ALA A 95 4.82 3.50 10.03
C ALA A 95 4.32 3.14 8.62
N ALA A 96 4.55 1.91 8.16
CA ALA A 96 4.02 1.40 6.90
C ALA A 96 2.49 1.39 6.90
N GLU A 97 1.86 0.98 7.99
CA GLU A 97 0.40 1.06 8.13
C GLU A 97 -0.08 2.50 7.98
N GLY A 98 0.46 3.44 8.76
CA GLY A 98 0.02 4.84 8.73
C GLY A 98 0.22 5.50 7.36
N THR A 99 1.39 5.30 6.76
CA THR A 99 1.68 5.83 5.41
C THR A 99 0.80 5.20 4.35
N ALA A 100 0.51 3.90 4.43
CA ALA A 100 -0.43 3.23 3.52
C ALA A 100 -1.84 3.84 3.60
N PHE A 101 -2.37 4.13 4.79
CA PHE A 101 -3.65 4.83 4.93
C PHE A 101 -3.63 6.23 4.31
N LEU A 102 -2.54 6.98 4.51
CA LEU A 102 -2.42 8.34 3.98
C LEU A 102 -2.40 8.34 2.45
N VAL A 103 -1.60 7.48 1.81
CA VAL A 103 -1.54 7.42 0.35
C VAL A 103 -2.81 6.81 -0.24
N VAL A 104 -3.45 5.82 0.41
CA VAL A 104 -4.75 5.31 -0.07
C VAL A 104 -5.81 6.41 -0.04
N LEU A 105 -5.89 7.18 1.05
CA LEU A 105 -6.79 8.32 1.14
C LEU A 105 -6.42 9.43 0.13
N GLY A 106 -5.13 9.67 -0.07
CA GLY A 106 -4.58 10.58 -1.07
C GLY A 106 -5.02 10.19 -2.48
N GLY A 107 -4.81 8.94 -2.88
CA GLY A 107 -5.26 8.37 -4.14
C GLY A 107 -6.77 8.51 -4.37
N PHE A 108 -7.62 8.22 -3.38
CA PHE A 108 -9.06 8.46 -3.50
C PHE A 108 -9.39 9.96 -3.69
N THR A 109 -8.70 10.84 -2.96
CA THR A 109 -8.89 12.28 -3.08
C THR A 109 -8.45 12.78 -4.46
N LEU A 110 -7.30 12.31 -4.95
CA LEU A 110 -6.79 12.67 -6.27
C LEU A 110 -7.63 12.08 -7.39
N LEU A 111 -8.20 10.88 -7.23
CA LEU A 111 -9.15 10.34 -8.19
C LEU A 111 -10.35 11.28 -8.39
N ILE A 112 -10.90 11.81 -7.30
CA ILE A 112 -11.99 12.79 -7.36
C ILE A 112 -11.50 14.06 -8.07
N LEU A 113 -10.38 14.65 -7.63
CA LEU A 113 -9.84 15.88 -8.22
C LEU A 113 -9.47 15.72 -9.69
N GLN A 114 -8.96 14.56 -10.08
CA GLN A 114 -8.61 14.20 -11.44
C GLN A 114 -9.84 14.25 -12.35
N THR A 115 -10.94 13.61 -11.95
CA THR A 115 -12.19 13.65 -12.72
C THR A 115 -12.75 15.07 -12.87
N GLN A 116 -12.53 15.92 -11.87
CA GLN A 116 -12.95 17.33 -11.91
C GLN A 116 -12.02 18.23 -12.74
N THR A 117 -10.72 17.93 -12.78
CA THR A 117 -9.70 18.79 -13.41
C THR A 117 -9.43 18.41 -14.86
N TYR A 118 -9.28 17.11 -15.13
CA TYR A 118 -8.87 16.58 -16.43
C TYR A 118 -10.01 15.85 -17.17
N GLY A 119 -11.06 15.43 -16.47
CA GLY A 119 -12.24 14.81 -17.08
C GLY A 119 -12.08 13.33 -17.46
N TYR A 120 -11.00 12.68 -17.04
CA TYR A 120 -10.77 11.25 -17.25
C TYR A 120 -10.13 10.60 -16.02
N ILE A 121 -10.17 9.26 -15.96
CA ILE A 121 -9.44 8.47 -14.96
C ILE A 121 -8.20 7.92 -15.65
N PRO A 122 -6.98 8.13 -15.11
CA PRO A 122 -5.76 7.62 -15.72
C PRO A 122 -5.82 6.10 -15.84
N GLY A 123 -5.43 5.59 -17.02
CA GLY A 123 -5.29 4.16 -17.25
C GLY A 123 -4.12 3.56 -16.47
N PHE A 124 -4.15 2.23 -16.32
CA PHE A 124 -3.01 1.47 -15.78
C PHE A 124 -1.85 1.36 -16.78
N PHE A 125 -2.16 1.46 -18.08
CA PHE A 125 -1.19 1.42 -19.17
C PHE A 125 -1.16 2.79 -19.88
N PRO A 126 -0.09 3.09 -20.64
CA PRO A 126 -0.08 4.23 -21.54
C PRO A 126 -1.32 4.25 -22.43
N ASP A 127 -1.93 5.43 -22.55
CA ASP A 127 -3.13 5.67 -23.35
C ASP A 127 -3.09 7.06 -24.00
N ALA A 128 -4.11 7.37 -24.80
CA ALA A 128 -4.22 8.61 -25.56
C ALA A 128 -4.11 9.90 -24.71
N ASN A 129 -4.40 9.83 -23.41
CA ASN A 129 -4.28 10.94 -22.48
C ASN A 129 -2.90 10.99 -21.79
N CYS A 130 -2.23 9.85 -21.66
CA CYS A 130 -0.97 9.71 -20.92
C CYS A 130 0.01 8.76 -21.64
N PHE A 131 1.09 9.35 -22.18
CA PHE A 131 2.24 8.64 -22.77
C PHE A 131 1.98 7.84 -24.06
N GLY A 132 0.79 7.94 -24.70
CA GLY A 132 0.62 7.55 -26.11
C GLY A 132 -0.72 6.94 -26.45
#